data_AF-A0A961SVZ6-F1
#
_entry.id   AF-A0A961SVZ6-F1
#
_cell.length_a   1.000
_cell.length_b   1.000
_cell.length_c   1.000
_cell.angle_alpha   90.00
_cell.angle_beta   90.00
_cell.angle_gamma   90.00
#
_symmetry.space_group_name_H-M   'P 1'
#
loop_
_entity.id
_entity.type
_entity.pdbx_description
1 polymer ?
#
loop_
_entity_poly.entity_id
_entity_poly.type
_entity_poly.pdbx_seq_one_letter_code
_entity_poly.pdbx_strand_id
1 'polypeptide(L)'
;AGFCVFNDVGVAASLLLAEGAIGQAMVFDCDVHQGDGTAEIFSSEPRVTTISIHSQKNYPVRKEISDLDVGLADDTGDDDYLEILDTTLARLGDFPTPDLVFYNAGVDPHADDRLG
;
A
#
# COMPACT_ATOMS: atom_id res chain seq x y z
N ALA A 1 9.18 -4.69 8.82
CA ALA A 1 8.42 -4.72 10.10
C ALA A 1 8.82 -3.61 11.08
N GLY A 2 8.04 -2.52 11.09
CA GLY A 2 7.97 -1.55 12.20
C GLY A 2 6.61 -1.66 12.88
N PHE A 3 6.61 -1.92 14.19
CA PHE A 3 5.43 -1.99 15.10
C PHE A 3 4.25 -2.94 14.76
N CYS A 4 4.18 -3.52 13.56
CA CYS A 4 3.19 -4.53 13.19
C CYS A 4 3.64 -5.93 13.63
N VAL A 5 2.85 -6.59 14.50
CA VAL A 5 3.09 -7.99 14.91
C VAL A 5 2.52 -8.97 13.89
N PHE A 6 1.35 -8.63 13.34
CA PHE A 6 0.70 -9.33 12.23
C PHE A 6 0.33 -8.32 11.14
N ASN A 7 0.20 -8.79 9.90
CA ASN A 7 -0.37 -8.00 8.83
C ASN A 7 -1.88 -8.28 8.77
N ASP A 8 -2.69 -7.45 9.43
CA ASP A 8 -4.13 -7.67 9.57
C ASP A 8 -4.84 -7.72 8.21
N VAL A 9 -4.47 -6.82 7.30
CA VAL A 9 -4.97 -6.80 5.91
C VAL A 9 -4.52 -8.05 5.16
N GLY A 10 -3.25 -8.44 5.31
CA GLY A 10 -2.71 -9.66 4.72
C GLY A 10 -3.46 -10.91 5.15
N VAL A 11 -3.78 -11.03 6.45
CA VAL A 11 -4.55 -12.14 7.00
C VAL A 11 -5.99 -12.11 6.47
N ALA A 12 -6.65 -10.95 6.49
CA ALA A 12 -8.03 -10.82 6.03
C ALA A 12 -8.19 -11.15 4.54
N ALA A 13 -7.33 -10.59 3.68
CA ALA A 13 -7.36 -10.86 2.24
C ALA A 13 -7.08 -12.34 1.94
N SER A 14 -6.07 -12.94 2.60
CA SER A 14 -5.75 -14.35 2.42
C SER A 14 -6.92 -15.26 2.82
N LEU A 15 -7.61 -14.95 3.92
CA LEU A 15 -8.76 -15.73 4.38
C LEU A 15 -9.92 -15.64 3.38
N LEU A 16 -10.29 -14.43 2.94
CA LEU A 16 -11.39 -14.22 2.00
C LEU A 16 -11.13 -14.91 0.65
N LEU A 17 -9.88 -14.88 0.17
CA LEU A 17 -9.47 -15.60 -1.04
C LEU A 17 -9.51 -17.12 -0.85
N ALA A 18 -9.09 -17.63 0.31
CA ALA A 18 -9.10 -19.06 0.61
C ALA A 18 -10.52 -19.63 0.73
N GLU A 19 -11.45 -18.84 1.27
CA GLU A 19 -12.87 -19.19 1.38
C GLU A 19 -13.62 -19.02 0.04
N GLY A 20 -13.00 -18.39 -0.96
CA GLY A 20 -13.62 -18.08 -2.25
C GLY A 20 -14.70 -16.99 -2.14
N ALA A 21 -14.69 -16.20 -1.07
CA ALA A 21 -15.61 -15.07 -0.89
C ALA A 21 -15.29 -13.91 -1.87
N ILE A 22 -14.02 -13.80 -2.26
CA ILE A 22 -13.52 -12.92 -3.32
C ILE A 22 -12.57 -13.70 -4.23
N GLY A 23 -12.43 -13.28 -5.49
CA GLY A 23 -11.48 -13.79 -6.46
C GLY A 23 -10.27 -12.87 -6.69
N GLN A 24 -10.45 -11.56 -6.49
CA GLN A 24 -9.41 -10.54 -6.62
C GLN A 24 -9.52 -9.51 -5.48
N ALA A 25 -8.38 -9.17 -4.86
CA ALA A 25 -8.28 -8.11 -3.86
C ALA A 25 -7.28 -7.04 -4.29
N MET A 26 -7.45 -5.82 -3.77
CA MET A 26 -6.47 -4.76 -3.90
C MET A 26 -6.18 -4.16 -2.53
N VAL A 27 -4.90 -3.97 -2.20
CA VAL A 27 -4.45 -3.20 -1.04
C VAL A 27 -3.87 -1.89 -1.56
N PHE A 28 -4.53 -0.78 -1.21
CA PHE A 28 -4.08 0.57 -1.53
C PHE A 28 -3.59 1.23 -0.25
N ASP A 29 -2.29 1.49 -0.16
CA ASP A 29 -1.62 1.94 1.06
C ASP A 29 -1.11 3.38 0.92
N CYS A 30 -1.58 4.24 1.83
CA CYS A 30 -1.20 5.65 1.96
C CYS A 30 -0.47 5.94 3.29
N ASP A 31 -0.07 4.93 4.06
CA ASP A 31 0.87 5.11 5.17
C ASP A 31 2.19 5.67 4.65
N VAL A 32 2.83 6.56 5.44
CA VAL A 32 4.08 7.20 5.03
C VAL A 32 5.22 6.20 4.89
N HIS A 33 5.15 5.08 5.60
CA HIS A 33 6.07 3.97 5.49
C HIS A 33 5.60 3.02 4.40
N GLN A 34 6.54 2.42 3.66
CA GLN A 34 6.11 1.42 2.67
C GLN A 34 5.50 0.22 3.39
N GLY A 35 4.37 -0.26 2.88
CA GLY A 35 3.71 -1.50 3.27
C GLY A 35 4.50 -2.77 2.90
N ASP A 36 5.77 -2.85 3.35
CA ASP A 36 6.76 -3.89 3.04
C ASP A 36 6.24 -5.31 3.29
N GLY A 37 5.61 -5.52 4.45
CA GLY A 37 5.04 -6.82 4.78
C GLY A 37 3.89 -7.22 3.85
N THR A 38 3.09 -6.27 3.36
CA THR A 38 2.00 -6.58 2.41
C THR A 38 2.57 -6.97 1.05
N ALA A 39 3.56 -6.22 0.56
CA ALA A 39 4.26 -6.53 -0.68
C ALA A 39 4.94 -7.91 -0.62
N GLU A 40 5.66 -8.21 0.45
CA GLU A 40 6.35 -9.49 0.62
C GLU A 40 5.37 -10.68 0.64
N ILE A 41 4.31 -10.60 1.45
CA ILE A 41 3.31 -11.67 1.62
C ILE A 41 2.67 -12.03 0.26
N PHE A 42 2.37 -11.03 -0.56
CA PHE A 42 1.62 -11.23 -1.81
C PHE A 42 2.49 -11.26 -3.08
N SER A 43 3.82 -11.21 -2.94
CA SER A 43 4.79 -11.26 -4.06
C SER A 43 4.61 -12.44 -5.05
N SER A 44 3.93 -13.50 -4.64
CA SER A 44 3.64 -14.68 -5.46
C SER A 44 2.14 -15.00 -5.59
N GLU A 45 1.27 -14.07 -5.15
CA GLU A 45 -0.18 -14.23 -5.17
C GLU A 45 -0.81 -13.24 -6.16
N PRO A 46 -1.02 -13.62 -7.43
CA PRO A 46 -1.51 -12.72 -8.46
C PRO A 46 -2.99 -12.32 -8.29
N ARG A 47 -3.67 -12.83 -7.25
CA ARG A 47 -5.03 -12.43 -6.87
C ARG A 47 -5.07 -11.23 -5.92
N VAL A 48 -3.92 -10.70 -5.52
CA VAL A 48 -3.83 -9.51 -4.69
C VAL A 48 -2.93 -8.49 -5.37
N THR A 49 -3.50 -7.35 -5.73
CA THR A 49 -2.73 -6.18 -6.18
C THR A 49 -2.30 -5.35 -4.98
N THR A 50 -1.01 -5.04 -4.88
CA THR A 50 -0.42 -4.24 -3.81
C THR A 50 0.08 -2.90 -4.35
N ILE A 51 -0.39 -1.82 -3.74
CA ILE A 51 -0.06 -0.44 -4.15
C ILE A 51 0.33 0.33 -2.91
N SER A 52 1.46 1.05 -2.96
CA SER A 52 1.93 1.88 -1.85
C SER A 52 2.43 3.23 -2.32
N ILE A 53 1.89 4.30 -1.75
CA ILE A 53 2.39 5.68 -1.86
C ILE A 53 3.07 6.01 -0.54
N HIS A 54 4.40 6.15 -0.54
CA HIS A 54 5.20 6.21 0.69
C HIS A 54 6.41 7.13 0.54
N SER A 55 7.02 7.53 1.66
CA SER A 55 8.31 8.25 1.62
C SER A 55 9.44 7.32 1.15
N GLN A 56 10.12 7.74 0.08
CA GLN A 56 11.16 6.97 -0.59
C GLN A 56 12.36 6.69 0.34
N LYS A 57 12.66 7.59 1.27
CA LYS A 57 13.81 7.49 2.18
C LYS A 57 13.45 7.06 3.59
N ASN A 58 12.16 7.01 3.92
CA ASN A 58 11.69 6.56 5.23
C ASN A 58 11.67 5.01 5.31
N TYR A 59 11.16 4.46 6.41
CA TYR A 59 11.09 3.02 6.64
C TYR A 59 10.29 2.28 5.55
N PRO A 60 10.67 1.05 5.21
CA PRO A 60 11.95 0.41 5.51
C PRO A 60 13.08 1.02 4.67
N VAL A 61 14.33 0.88 5.14
CA VAL A 61 15.53 1.35 4.42
C VAL A 61 15.70 0.67 3.06
N ARG A 62 15.32 -0.61 2.96
CA ARG A 62 15.25 -1.34 1.70
C ARG A 62 13.78 -1.54 1.39
N LYS A 63 13.34 -0.96 0.28
CA LYS A 63 11.97 -1.12 -0.18
C LYS A 63 11.76 -2.52 -0.74
N GLU A 64 10.60 -3.09 -0.46
CA GLU A 64 10.10 -4.28 -1.13
C GLU A 64 9.46 -3.91 -2.47
N ILE A 65 9.10 -4.91 -3.28
CA ILE A 65 8.51 -4.72 -4.60
C ILE A 65 7.00 -5.02 -4.50
N SER A 66 6.20 -3.97 -4.64
CA SER A 66 4.75 -4.05 -4.85
C SER A 66 4.42 -4.12 -6.34
N ASP A 67 3.15 -4.28 -6.69
CA ASP A 67 2.70 -4.12 -8.08
C ASP A 67 2.81 -2.66 -8.55
N LEU A 68 2.64 -1.71 -7.61
CA LEU A 68 2.93 -0.30 -7.82
C LEU A 68 3.49 0.36 -6.56
N ASP A 69 4.75 0.79 -6.63
CA ASP A 69 5.38 1.63 -5.61
C ASP A 69 5.53 3.06 -6.12
N VAL A 70 5.07 4.02 -5.32
CA VAL A 70 5.19 5.46 -5.57
C VAL A 70 5.98 6.09 -4.44
N GLY A 71 7.29 6.21 -4.65
CA GLY A 71 8.21 6.82 -3.69
C GLY A 71 8.16 8.34 -3.76
N LEU A 72 7.79 8.97 -2.66
CA LEU A 72 7.73 10.42 -2.49
C LEU A 72 9.06 10.97 -1.96
N ALA A 73 9.36 12.21 -2.34
CA ALA A 73 10.48 12.95 -1.76
C ALA A 73 10.15 13.44 -0.35
N ASP A 74 11.17 13.69 0.46
CA ASP A 74 11.00 14.35 1.75
C ASP A 74 10.34 15.72 1.55
N ASP A 75 9.54 16.17 2.53
CA ASP A 75 8.82 17.45 2.51
C ASP A 75 7.79 17.60 1.36
N THR A 76 7.32 16.50 0.76
CA THR A 76 6.20 16.53 -0.21
C THR A 76 4.96 17.12 0.47
N GLY A 77 4.44 18.22 -0.06
CA GLY A 77 3.26 18.91 0.48
C GLY A 77 1.94 18.43 -0.13
N ASP A 78 0.83 18.95 0.39
CA ASP A 78 -0.52 18.53 0.04
C ASP A 78 -0.81 18.55 -1.47
N ASP A 79 -0.50 19.65 -2.17
CA ASP A 79 -0.81 19.81 -3.60
C ASP A 79 -0.08 18.74 -4.44
N ASP A 80 1.21 18.54 -4.20
CA ASP A 80 2.02 17.54 -4.90
C ASP A 80 1.56 16.11 -4.54
N TYR A 81 1.24 15.86 -3.26
CA TYR A 81 0.73 14.57 -2.81
C TYR A 81 -0.60 14.23 -3.49
N LEU A 82 -1.52 15.19 -3.59
CA LEU A 82 -2.82 15.00 -4.21
C LEU A 82 -2.71 14.80 -5.73
N GLU A 83 -1.82 15.51 -6.42
CA GLU A 83 -1.56 15.26 -7.84
C GLU A 83 -1.02 13.84 -8.08
N ILE A 84 -0.11 13.40 -7.22
CA ILE A 84 0.45 12.04 -7.28
C ILE A 84 -0.62 10.98 -6.95
N LEU A 85 -1.46 11.23 -5.95
CA LEU A 85 -2.57 10.36 -5.60
C LEU A 85 -3.56 10.23 -6.77
N ASP A 86 -3.99 11.33 -7.38
CA ASP A 86 -4.89 11.33 -8.53
C ASP A 86 -4.28 10.58 -9.72
N THR A 87 -3.00 10.80 -10.00
CA THR A 87 -2.27 10.09 -11.05
C THR A 87 -2.18 8.58 -10.75
N THR A 88 -2.00 8.21 -9.49
CA THR A 88 -1.94 6.81 -9.04
C THR A 88 -3.30 6.15 -9.14
N LEU A 89 -4.37 6.84 -8.74
CA LEU A 89 -5.75 6.38 -8.84
C LEU A 89 -6.16 6.16 -10.31
N ALA A 90 -5.71 7.02 -11.22
CA ALA A 90 -5.96 6.86 -12.66
C ALA A 90 -5.34 5.57 -13.24
N ARG A 91 -4.30 5.02 -12.59
CA ARG A 91 -3.64 3.77 -13.00
C ARG A 91 -4.28 2.52 -12.42
N LEU A 92 -5.29 2.61 -11.55
CA LEU A 92 -5.93 1.41 -10.98
C LEU A 92 -6.54 0.51 -12.06
N GLY A 93 -6.95 1.07 -13.20
CA GLY A 93 -7.45 0.31 -14.34
C GLY A 93 -6.39 -0.54 -15.06
N ASP A 94 -5.11 -0.36 -14.78
CA ASP A 94 -4.02 -1.17 -15.33
C ASP A 94 -3.95 -2.57 -14.66
N PHE A 95 -4.62 -2.75 -13.53
CA PHE A 95 -4.61 -3.96 -12.71
C PHE A 95 -5.92 -4.76 -12.84
N PRO A 96 -5.92 -6.06 -12.44
CA PRO A 96 -7.16 -6.82 -12.33
C PRO A 96 -8.21 -6.07 -11.50
N THR A 97 -9.46 -6.07 -11.95
CA THR A 97 -10.55 -5.45 -11.20
C THR A 97 -10.76 -6.20 -9.89
N PRO A 98 -10.60 -5.55 -8.72
CA PRO A 98 -10.78 -6.21 -7.43
C PRO A 98 -12.26 -6.36 -7.09
N ASP A 99 -12.61 -7.43 -6.37
CA ASP A 99 -13.91 -7.57 -5.71
C ASP A 99 -13.96 -6.78 -4.39
N LEU A 100 -12.78 -6.58 -3.78
CA LEU A 100 -12.61 -5.86 -2.53
C LEU A 100 -11.32 -5.02 -2.53
N VAL A 101 -11.44 -3.76 -2.08
CA VAL A 101 -10.29 -2.87 -1.85
C VAL A 101 -10.11 -2.69 -0.34
N PHE A 102 -8.93 -3.01 0.15
CA PHE A 102 -8.45 -2.57 1.45
C PHE A 102 -7.72 -1.24 1.27
N TYR A 103 -8.19 -0.21 1.97
CA TYR A 103 -7.53 1.10 2.00
C TYR A 103 -6.84 1.29 3.34
N ASN A 104 -5.50 1.31 3.33
CA ASN A 104 -4.68 1.64 4.50
C ASN A 104 -4.51 3.16 4.56
N ALA A 105 -5.38 3.79 5.36
CA ALA A 105 -5.39 5.22 5.59
C ALA A 105 -4.45 5.59 6.76
N GLY A 106 -3.15 5.38 6.58
CA GLY A 106 -2.14 5.89 7.53
C GLY A 106 -2.29 7.39 7.70
N VAL A 107 -2.18 7.88 8.94
CA VAL A 107 -2.27 9.31 9.27
C VAL A 107 -0.89 9.94 9.50
N ASP A 108 0.14 9.11 9.48
CA ASP A 108 1.53 9.50 9.64
C ASP A 108 2.18 10.20 8.44
N PRO A 109 1.54 10.43 7.27
CA PRO A 109 2.02 11.44 6.33
C PRO A 109 1.75 12.89 6.81
N HIS A 110 1.07 13.07 7.94
CA HIS A 110 0.74 14.40 8.46
C HIS A 110 2.01 15.18 8.83
N ALA A 111 2.09 16.46 8.48
CA ALA A 111 3.29 17.30 8.65
C ALA A 111 3.84 17.42 10.09
N ASP A 112 3.00 17.18 11.10
CA ASP A 112 3.39 17.17 12.53
C ASP A 112 3.69 15.76 13.09
N ASP A 113 3.59 14.71 12.28
CA ASP A 113 4.02 13.38 12.71
C ASP A 113 5.55 13.35 12.86
N ARG A 114 6.04 12.51 13.77
CA ARG A 114 7.48 12.39 14.07
C ARG A 114 8.14 11.23 13.35
N LEU A 115 7.34 10.31 12.82
CA LEU A 115 7.79 9.09 12.20
C LEU A 115 7.70 9.15 10.68
N GLY A 116 6.98 10.10 10.10
CA GLY A 116 7.02 10.41 8.68
C GLY A 116 6.74 11.87 8.41
#